data_AF-A0A609GLY4-F1
#
_entry.id   AF-A0A609GLY4-F1
#
_cell.length_a   1.000
_cell.length_b   1.000
_cell.length_c   1.000
_cell.angle_alpha   90.00
_cell.angle_beta   90.00
_cell.angle_gamma   90.00
#
_symmetry.space_group_name_H-M   'P 1'
#
loop_
_entity.id
_entity.type
_entity.pdbx_description
1 polymer ?
#
loop_
_entity_poly.entity_id
_entity_poly.type
_entity_poly.pdbx_seq_one_letter_code
_entity_poly.pdbx_strand_id
1 'polypeptide(L)'
;DSYDFKFISIAGCSVSGDINGMVPEINTDGVVIRKEFKVWKTIRKFNPNVRFIFGDYGIANPQLSDDLIAPDANGKIRYTIEDSYFVVRGYSRRQGDKGAQVYGLCRRLINSGHYMGPSFSWGDFKINECAQEQFLGNSTNWVSIDTSHHMTYVLAEVKEFEKKIVEEKTREILI
;
A
#
# COMPACT_ATOMS: atom_id res chain seq x y z
N ASP A 1 -8.66 19.83 33.44
CA ASP A 1 -7.50 19.38 32.63
C ASP A 1 -7.85 19.39 31.16
N SER A 2 -7.41 20.41 30.41
CA SER A 2 -7.63 20.51 28.96
C SER A 2 -6.31 20.31 28.23
N TYR A 3 -6.16 19.20 27.54
CA TYR A 3 -5.05 19.02 26.61
C TYR A 3 -5.28 19.88 25.36
N ASP A 4 -4.30 20.72 24.99
CA ASP A 4 -4.33 21.57 23.78
C ASP A 4 -3.37 21.02 22.71
N PHE A 5 -3.80 19.94 22.04
CA PHE A 5 -3.00 19.30 21.01
C PHE A 5 -3.06 20.08 19.69
N LYS A 6 -1.89 20.49 19.18
CA LYS A 6 -1.77 21.20 17.89
C LYS A 6 -2.25 20.36 16.71
N PHE A 7 -2.02 19.04 16.75
CA PHE A 7 -2.43 18.08 15.73
C PHE A 7 -2.89 16.79 16.40
N ILE A 8 -3.83 16.11 15.75
CA ILE A 8 -4.28 14.78 16.14
C ILE A 8 -4.04 13.88 14.93
N SER A 9 -3.56 12.67 15.14
CA SER A 9 -3.31 11.69 14.09
C SER A 9 -3.83 10.33 14.50
N ILE A 10 -4.25 9.55 13.51
CA ILE A 10 -4.43 8.10 13.63
C ILE A 10 -3.44 7.44 12.68
N ALA A 11 -2.69 6.46 13.18
CA ALA A 11 -1.83 5.62 12.36
C ALA A 11 -2.33 4.18 12.42
N GLY A 12 -2.35 3.51 11.26
CA GLY A 12 -2.79 2.13 11.14
C GLY A 12 -2.26 1.50 9.87
N CYS A 13 -2.60 0.22 9.69
CA CYS A 13 -2.24 -0.56 8.51
C CYS A 13 -3.26 -1.69 8.36
N SER A 14 -3.77 -1.87 7.13
CA SER A 14 -4.71 -2.95 6.78
C SER A 14 -4.03 -4.20 6.21
N VAL A 15 -2.70 -4.31 6.32
CA VAL A 15 -1.96 -5.53 5.97
C VAL A 15 -2.20 -6.57 7.08
N SER A 16 -2.79 -7.71 6.73
CA SER A 16 -2.98 -8.82 7.67
C SER A 16 -1.64 -9.47 8.06
N GLY A 17 -1.64 -10.27 9.14
CA GLY A 17 -0.44 -10.93 9.64
C GLY A 17 0.23 -11.84 8.61
N ASP A 18 -0.55 -12.39 7.69
CA ASP A 18 -0.03 -13.08 6.50
C ASP A 18 -0.71 -12.58 5.22
N ILE A 19 -0.19 -13.01 4.07
CA ILE A 19 -0.77 -12.66 2.77
C ILE A 19 -2.06 -13.44 2.48
N ASN A 20 -2.32 -14.53 3.21
CA ASN A 20 -3.50 -15.38 3.01
C ASN A 20 -4.77 -14.65 3.46
N GLY A 21 -4.66 -13.86 4.53
CA GLY A 21 -5.72 -12.98 5.00
C GLY A 21 -6.03 -11.80 4.06
N MET A 22 -5.15 -11.50 3.10
CA MET A 22 -5.37 -10.49 2.07
C MET A 22 -5.97 -11.10 0.80
N VAL A 23 -5.35 -12.18 0.30
CA VAL A 23 -5.76 -12.91 -0.91
C VAL A 23 -5.65 -14.41 -0.60
N PRO A 24 -6.77 -15.13 -0.39
CA PRO A 24 -6.73 -16.52 0.10
C PRO A 24 -6.19 -17.56 -0.88
N GLU A 25 -6.40 -17.34 -2.18
CA GLU A 25 -6.01 -18.30 -3.22
C GLU A 25 -4.60 -18.00 -3.76
N ILE A 26 -3.78 -19.04 -3.94
CA ILE A 26 -2.46 -18.89 -4.56
C ILE A 26 -2.60 -18.55 -6.05
N ASN A 27 -1.62 -17.82 -6.60
CA ASN A 27 -1.61 -17.42 -8.01
C ASN A 27 -2.86 -16.63 -8.42
N THR A 28 -3.40 -15.83 -7.51
CA THR A 28 -4.52 -14.91 -7.76
C THR A 28 -4.15 -13.51 -7.28
N ASP A 29 -5.07 -12.58 -7.46
CA ASP A 29 -4.97 -11.20 -7.02
C ASP A 29 -6.29 -10.74 -6.40
N GLY A 30 -6.24 -9.66 -5.63
CA GLY A 30 -7.42 -9.15 -4.95
C GLY A 30 -7.23 -7.74 -4.39
N VAL A 31 -8.35 -7.06 -4.16
CA VAL A 31 -8.38 -5.72 -3.58
C VAL A 31 -8.60 -5.81 -2.08
N VAL A 32 -7.74 -5.15 -1.31
CA VAL A 32 -7.85 -5.07 0.16
C VAL A 32 -7.95 -3.62 0.58
N ILE A 33 -9.06 -3.27 1.25
CA ILE A 33 -9.35 -1.90 1.67
C ILE A 33 -8.36 -1.44 2.77
N ARG A 34 -7.82 -0.23 2.62
CA ARG A 34 -7.09 0.51 3.66
C ARG A 34 -8.06 1.18 4.61
N LYS A 35 -8.47 0.46 5.65
CA LYS A 35 -9.46 0.91 6.64
C LYS A 35 -9.03 2.18 7.35
N GLU A 36 -7.76 2.27 7.74
CA GLU A 36 -7.14 3.45 8.34
C GLU A 36 -7.31 4.70 7.47
N PHE A 37 -7.14 4.54 6.16
CA PHE A 37 -7.22 5.64 5.22
C PHE A 37 -8.67 6.09 5.00
N LYS A 38 -9.61 5.14 4.90
CA LYS A 38 -11.05 5.44 4.84
C LYS A 38 -11.56 6.12 6.11
N VAL A 39 -11.13 5.65 7.29
CA VAL A 39 -11.47 6.29 8.58
C VAL A 39 -10.95 7.71 8.61
N TRP A 40 -9.69 7.92 8.20
CA TRP A 40 -9.12 9.27 8.13
C TRP A 40 -9.89 10.18 7.18
N LYS A 41 -10.11 9.78 5.92
CA LYS A 41 -10.89 10.56 4.94
C LYS A 41 -12.28 10.92 5.48
N THR A 42 -12.95 9.96 6.13
CA THR A 42 -14.29 10.17 6.70
C THR A 42 -14.29 11.21 7.82
N ILE A 43 -13.44 11.04 8.84
CA ILE A 43 -13.37 11.96 9.97
C ILE A 43 -12.95 13.35 9.48
N ARG A 44 -11.94 13.42 8.60
CA ARG A 44 -11.42 14.66 8.03
C ARG A 44 -12.49 15.43 7.25
N LYS A 45 -13.33 14.72 6.48
CA LYS A 45 -14.45 15.31 5.73
C LYS A 45 -15.54 15.89 6.64
N PHE A 46 -15.94 15.16 7.69
CA PHE A 46 -16.97 15.65 8.62
C PHE A 46 -16.46 16.73 9.60
N ASN A 47 -15.14 16.84 9.77
CA ASN A 47 -14.52 17.76 10.72
C ASN A 47 -13.46 18.63 10.02
N PRO A 48 -13.84 19.48 9.04
CA PRO A 48 -12.90 20.18 8.19
C PRO A 48 -12.00 21.19 8.95
N ASN A 49 -12.38 21.58 10.16
CA ASN A 49 -11.66 22.55 11.00
C ASN A 49 -10.72 21.90 12.04
N VAL A 50 -10.87 20.60 12.29
CA VAL A 50 -9.95 19.87 13.19
C VAL A 50 -8.65 19.60 12.44
N ARG A 51 -7.52 19.85 13.11
CA ARG A 51 -6.17 19.57 12.59
C ARG A 51 -5.86 18.07 12.68
N PHE A 52 -6.65 17.28 11.95
CA PHE A 52 -6.57 15.83 11.92
C PHE A 52 -5.73 15.34 10.74
N ILE A 53 -4.48 14.95 11.00
CA ILE A 53 -3.50 14.57 9.98
C ILE A 53 -3.47 13.05 9.78
N PHE A 54 -3.24 12.63 8.54
CA PHE A 54 -3.09 11.21 8.24
C PHE A 54 -1.80 10.67 8.85
N GLY A 55 -1.89 9.50 9.49
CA GLY A 55 -0.74 8.70 9.90
C GLY A 55 -0.78 7.35 9.20
N ASP A 56 0.38 6.86 8.76
CA ASP A 56 0.51 5.58 8.07
C ASP A 56 1.56 4.72 8.76
N TYR A 57 1.24 3.44 9.03
CA TYR A 57 2.20 2.48 9.55
C TYR A 57 2.99 1.77 8.44
N GLY A 58 2.54 1.88 7.18
CA GLY A 58 3.19 1.32 6.00
C GLY A 58 2.68 -0.08 5.64
N ILE A 59 3.48 -0.80 4.84
CA ILE A 59 3.10 -2.09 4.22
C ILE A 59 3.49 -3.33 5.05
N ALA A 60 3.84 -3.14 6.32
CA ALA A 60 4.16 -4.22 7.25
C ALA A 60 3.07 -4.36 8.31
N ASN A 61 2.82 -5.58 8.78
CA ASN A 61 1.91 -5.79 9.89
C ASN A 61 2.64 -5.54 11.23
N PRO A 62 2.12 -4.66 12.12
CA PRO A 62 2.79 -4.27 13.36
C PRO A 62 2.90 -5.40 14.41
N GLN A 63 2.16 -6.48 14.25
CA GLN A 63 2.11 -7.59 15.19
C GLN A 63 3.10 -8.72 14.86
N LEU A 64 3.81 -8.62 13.72
CA LEU A 64 4.83 -9.59 13.35
C LEU A 64 6.10 -9.34 14.16
N SER A 65 6.60 -10.37 14.84
CA SER A 65 7.89 -10.29 15.55
C SER A 65 9.05 -10.46 14.57
N ASP A 66 10.13 -9.70 14.78
CA ASP A 66 11.35 -9.78 13.96
C ASP A 66 12.02 -11.17 14.00
N ASP A 67 11.77 -11.94 15.07
CA ASP A 67 12.32 -13.28 15.26
C ASP A 67 11.63 -14.36 14.42
N LEU A 68 10.49 -14.05 13.78
CA LEU A 68 9.71 -15.04 13.04
C LEU A 68 10.21 -15.15 11.59
N ILE A 69 11.23 -15.99 11.37
CA ILE A 69 11.61 -16.39 10.02
C ILE A 69 10.46 -17.25 9.47
N ALA A 70 9.73 -16.74 8.47
CA ALA A 70 8.73 -17.51 7.75
C ALA A 70 9.41 -18.32 6.63
N PRO A 71 9.76 -19.60 6.83
CA PRO A 71 10.46 -20.41 5.84
C PRO A 71 9.72 -20.47 4.50
N ASP A 72 8.39 -20.52 4.56
CA ASP A 72 7.50 -20.67 3.41
C ASP A 72 6.82 -19.36 2.98
N ALA A 73 7.54 -18.24 3.12
CA ALA A 73 7.04 -16.95 2.65
C ALA A 73 6.65 -17.02 1.16
N ASN A 74 5.40 -16.68 0.86
CA ASN A 74 4.88 -16.63 -0.50
C ASN A 74 5.50 -15.49 -1.31
N GLY A 75 5.65 -15.69 -2.62
CA GLY A 75 5.83 -14.59 -3.56
C GLY A 75 4.61 -13.68 -3.52
N LYS A 76 4.81 -12.36 -3.39
CA LYS A 76 3.71 -11.40 -3.28
C LYS A 76 4.15 -10.00 -3.65
N ILE A 77 3.20 -9.20 -4.12
CA ILE A 77 3.33 -7.75 -4.33
C ILE A 77 2.13 -7.08 -3.66
N ARG A 78 2.37 -6.04 -2.86
CA ARG A 78 1.31 -5.20 -2.28
C ARG A 78 1.38 -3.83 -2.91
N TYR A 79 0.54 -3.62 -3.91
CA TYR A 79 0.53 -2.40 -4.69
C TYR A 79 -0.53 -1.45 -4.15
N THR A 80 -0.21 -0.20 -3.87
CA THR A 80 -1.18 0.74 -3.28
C THR A 80 -2.01 1.38 -4.37
N ILE A 81 -3.32 1.41 -4.17
CA ILE A 81 -4.27 2.05 -5.07
C ILE A 81 -5.22 2.93 -4.25
N GLU A 82 -6.16 3.60 -4.91
CA GLU A 82 -7.14 4.46 -4.26
C GLU A 82 -7.87 3.70 -3.13
N ASP A 83 -7.75 4.23 -1.91
CA ASP A 83 -8.32 3.68 -0.67
C ASP A 83 -7.97 2.21 -0.33
N SER A 84 -7.08 1.56 -1.10
CA SER A 84 -6.92 0.10 -1.04
C SER A 84 -5.49 -0.33 -1.41
N TYR A 85 -5.25 -1.64 -1.34
CA TYR A 85 -4.14 -2.33 -1.98
C TYR A 85 -4.68 -3.22 -3.08
N PHE A 86 -4.00 -3.27 -4.23
CA PHE A 86 -4.09 -4.38 -5.17
C PHE A 86 -2.97 -5.36 -4.85
N VAL A 87 -3.35 -6.52 -4.32
CA VAL A 87 -2.41 -7.53 -3.85
C VAL A 87 -2.32 -8.63 -4.90
N VAL A 88 -1.11 -8.94 -5.35
CA VAL A 88 -0.84 -10.07 -6.23
C VAL A 88 -0.13 -11.14 -5.44
N ARG A 89 -0.71 -12.34 -5.37
CA ARG A 89 -0.20 -13.45 -4.58
C ARG A 89 0.25 -14.61 -5.47
N GLY A 90 1.44 -15.09 -5.21
CA GLY A 90 1.96 -16.37 -5.73
C GLY A 90 1.95 -17.47 -4.68
N TYR A 91 2.80 -18.47 -4.88
CA TYR A 91 3.00 -19.61 -3.97
C TYR A 91 4.28 -19.45 -3.14
N SER A 92 4.57 -20.41 -2.25
CA SER A 92 5.78 -20.40 -1.41
C SER A 92 7.05 -20.25 -2.25
N ARG A 93 7.96 -19.34 -1.88
CA ARG A 93 9.22 -19.13 -2.61
C ARG A 93 10.17 -20.34 -2.56
N ARG A 94 9.82 -21.42 -1.85
CA ARG A 94 10.54 -22.70 -1.84
C ARG A 94 10.02 -23.73 -2.84
N GLN A 95 8.82 -23.51 -3.39
CA GLN A 95 8.16 -24.41 -4.33
C GLN A 95 8.35 -23.92 -5.76
N GLY A 96 7.94 -24.71 -6.77
CA GLY A 96 7.91 -24.33 -8.19
C GLY A 96 9.20 -23.63 -8.68
N ASP A 97 9.04 -22.54 -9.42
CA ASP A 97 10.13 -21.66 -9.88
C ASP A 97 10.80 -20.84 -8.75
N LYS A 98 10.54 -21.21 -7.49
CA LYS A 98 11.07 -20.57 -6.28
C LYS A 98 10.76 -19.07 -6.26
N GLY A 99 11.80 -18.24 -6.25
CA GLY A 99 11.66 -16.80 -6.33
C GLY A 99 11.23 -16.29 -7.71
N ALA A 100 11.52 -17.00 -8.79
CA ALA A 100 11.35 -16.52 -10.17
C ALA A 100 9.88 -16.37 -10.60
N GLN A 101 8.93 -16.95 -9.85
CA GLN A 101 7.50 -16.70 -10.01
C GLN A 101 7.14 -15.20 -10.02
N VAL A 102 7.96 -14.37 -9.36
CA VAL A 102 7.71 -12.94 -9.22
C VAL A 102 7.73 -12.19 -10.54
N TYR A 103 8.43 -12.70 -11.57
CA TYR A 103 8.34 -12.18 -12.94
C TYR A 103 6.90 -12.21 -13.45
N GLY A 104 6.21 -13.33 -13.24
CA GLY A 104 4.80 -13.50 -13.58
C GLY A 104 3.89 -12.61 -12.73
N LEU A 105 4.19 -12.45 -11.43
CA LEU A 105 3.41 -11.56 -10.56
C LEU A 105 3.51 -10.09 -10.99
N CYS A 106 4.72 -9.62 -11.38
CA CYS A 106 4.90 -8.28 -11.92
C CYS A 106 4.16 -8.08 -13.24
N ARG A 107 4.21 -9.05 -14.16
CA ARG A 107 3.44 -8.99 -15.40
C ARG A 107 1.93 -8.94 -15.15
N ARG A 108 1.43 -9.72 -14.18
CA ARG A 108 0.03 -9.66 -13.76
C ARG A 108 -0.36 -8.29 -13.22
N LEU A 109 0.46 -7.70 -12.34
CA LEU A 109 0.23 -6.34 -11.84
C LEU A 109 0.22 -5.31 -12.97
N ILE A 110 1.18 -5.35 -13.89
CA ILE A 110 1.26 -4.41 -15.01
C ILE A 110 0.00 -4.50 -15.88
N ASN A 111 -0.49 -5.72 -16.12
CA ASN A 111 -1.68 -5.97 -16.94
C ASN A 111 -3.02 -5.74 -16.20
N SER A 112 -3.02 -5.45 -14.89
CA SER A 112 -4.26 -5.27 -14.12
C SER A 112 -4.95 -3.92 -14.36
N GLY A 113 -4.25 -2.97 -14.99
CA GLY A 113 -4.71 -1.59 -15.14
C GLY A 113 -4.50 -0.71 -13.92
N HIS A 114 -3.96 -1.26 -12.81
CA HIS A 114 -3.63 -0.49 -11.61
C HIS A 114 -2.22 0.09 -11.60
N TYR A 115 -1.31 -0.47 -12.40
CA TYR A 115 0.09 -0.07 -12.41
C TYR A 115 0.29 1.36 -12.93
N MET A 116 0.96 2.19 -12.14
CA MET A 116 1.19 3.63 -12.38
C MET A 116 2.33 3.93 -13.36
N GLY A 117 3.07 2.91 -13.78
CA GLY A 117 4.18 3.05 -14.73
C GLY A 117 5.55 3.24 -14.09
N PRO A 118 6.64 2.94 -14.81
CA PRO A 118 8.00 2.86 -14.25
C PRO A 118 8.56 4.20 -13.74
N SER A 119 8.00 5.34 -14.17
CA SER A 119 8.41 6.67 -13.71
C SER A 119 7.72 7.14 -12.43
N PHE A 120 6.73 6.39 -11.91
CA PHE A 120 5.95 6.83 -10.75
C PHE A 120 6.76 6.78 -9.46
N SER A 121 7.45 5.68 -9.20
CA SER A 121 8.33 5.52 -8.03
C SER A 121 9.52 4.61 -8.35
N TRP A 122 10.52 4.57 -7.46
CA TRP A 122 11.61 3.60 -7.56
C TRP A 122 11.07 2.15 -7.52
N GLY A 123 10.07 1.88 -6.68
CA GLY A 123 9.40 0.58 -6.63
C GLY A 123 8.77 0.20 -7.97
N ASP A 124 8.09 1.14 -8.63
CA ASP A 124 7.48 0.92 -9.93
C ASP A 124 8.52 0.63 -11.02
N PHE A 125 9.63 1.36 -11.02
CA PHE A 125 10.76 1.07 -11.92
C PHE A 125 11.27 -0.37 -11.72
N LYS A 126 11.45 -0.82 -10.47
CA LYS A 126 11.88 -2.19 -10.14
C LYS A 126 10.87 -3.26 -10.53
N ILE A 127 9.58 -2.98 -10.41
CA ILE A 127 8.51 -3.87 -10.89
C ILE A 127 8.62 -4.06 -12.41
N ASN A 128 8.89 -2.99 -13.17
CA ASN A 128 9.08 -3.08 -14.60
C ASN A 128 10.35 -3.87 -14.98
N GLU A 129 11.50 -3.59 -14.36
CA GLU A 129 12.72 -4.39 -14.57
C GLU A 129 12.48 -5.88 -14.27
N CYS A 130 11.72 -6.17 -13.21
CA CYS A 130 11.37 -7.54 -12.84
C CYS A 130 10.46 -8.21 -13.88
N ALA A 131 9.44 -7.52 -14.38
CA ALA A 131 8.57 -8.06 -15.43
C ALA A 131 9.33 -8.43 -16.72
N GLN A 132 10.44 -7.73 -16.97
CA GLN A 132 11.39 -7.96 -18.07
C GLN A 132 12.52 -8.94 -17.70
N GLU A 133 12.45 -9.56 -16.52
CA GLU A 133 13.41 -10.56 -16.02
C GLU A 133 14.84 -10.02 -15.81
N GLN A 134 15.00 -8.70 -15.71
CA GLN A 134 16.28 -8.03 -15.45
C GLN A 134 16.60 -7.95 -13.95
N PHE A 135 15.60 -8.17 -13.08
CA PHE A 135 15.74 -8.11 -11.64
C PHE A 135 14.85 -9.15 -10.95
N LEU A 136 15.40 -9.96 -10.03
CA LEU A 136 14.64 -10.96 -9.29
C LEU A 136 14.30 -10.52 -7.84
N GLY A 137 15.30 -10.03 -7.11
CA GLY A 137 15.17 -9.61 -5.72
C GLY A 137 14.94 -10.73 -4.70
N ASN A 138 15.34 -10.48 -3.46
CA ASN A 138 14.97 -11.27 -2.29
C ASN A 138 13.77 -10.66 -1.56
N SER A 139 13.28 -11.30 -0.49
CA SER A 139 12.10 -10.83 0.25
C SER A 139 12.28 -9.40 0.78
N THR A 140 13.48 -9.05 1.25
CA THR A 140 13.81 -7.70 1.71
C THR A 140 13.70 -6.67 0.58
N ASN A 141 14.19 -7.00 -0.62
CA ASN A 141 14.03 -6.12 -1.78
C ASN A 141 12.55 -5.88 -2.10
N TRP A 142 11.72 -6.92 -2.06
CA TRP A 142 10.28 -6.80 -2.34
C TRP A 142 9.54 -5.95 -1.30
N VAL A 143 9.92 -6.04 -0.02
CA VAL A 143 9.42 -5.10 1.01
C VAL A 143 9.82 -3.67 0.70
N SER A 144 11.07 -3.40 0.30
CA SER A 144 11.50 -2.06 -0.10
C SER A 144 10.74 -1.53 -1.32
N ILE A 145 10.48 -2.39 -2.31
CA ILE A 145 9.77 -2.05 -3.55
C ILE A 145 8.31 -1.68 -3.23
N ASP A 146 7.61 -2.53 -2.46
CA ASP A 146 6.24 -2.26 -1.99
C ASP A 146 6.20 -0.92 -1.22
N THR A 147 7.13 -0.72 -0.27
CA THR A 147 7.19 0.50 0.56
C THR A 147 7.43 1.76 -0.28
N SER A 148 8.35 1.71 -1.25
CA SER A 148 8.65 2.87 -2.09
C SER A 148 7.43 3.31 -2.88
N HIS A 149 6.72 2.38 -3.51
CA HIS A 149 5.51 2.69 -4.26
C HIS A 149 4.42 3.22 -3.32
N HIS A 150 4.22 2.55 -2.19
CA HIS A 150 3.21 2.92 -1.20
C HIS A 150 3.39 4.35 -0.68
N MET A 151 4.61 4.72 -0.27
CA MET A 151 4.89 6.08 0.20
C MET A 151 4.60 7.14 -0.87
N THR A 152 5.03 6.90 -2.11
CA THR A 152 4.76 7.81 -3.23
C THR A 152 3.26 7.97 -3.46
N TYR A 153 2.51 6.86 -3.48
CA TYR A 153 1.07 6.89 -3.73
C TYR A 153 0.30 7.59 -2.60
N VAL A 154 0.59 7.24 -1.34
CA VAL A 154 -0.06 7.81 -0.16
C VAL A 154 0.15 9.32 -0.10
N LEU A 155 1.37 9.81 -0.34
CA LEU A 155 1.65 11.25 -0.33
C LEU A 155 0.84 11.99 -1.40
N ALA A 156 0.75 11.43 -2.61
CA ALA A 156 -0.06 12.00 -3.67
C ALA A 156 -1.56 12.02 -3.30
N GLU A 157 -2.06 10.90 -2.77
CA GLU A 157 -3.48 10.77 -2.46
C GLU A 157 -3.93 11.65 -1.28
N VAL A 158 -3.12 11.73 -0.21
CA VAL A 158 -3.37 12.65 0.91
C VAL A 158 -3.41 14.09 0.43
N LYS A 159 -2.43 14.48 -0.41
CA LYS A 159 -2.34 15.84 -0.96
C LYS A 159 -3.59 16.19 -1.79
N GLU A 160 -3.99 15.31 -2.71
CA GLU A 160 -5.15 15.55 -3.55
C GLU A 160 -6.45 15.57 -2.73
N PHE A 161 -6.58 14.72 -1.71
CA PHE A 161 -7.75 14.73 -0.83
C PHE A 161 -7.84 16.04 -0.02
N GLU A 162 -6.76 16.47 0.61
CA GLU A 162 -6.73 17.72 1.38
C GLU A 162 -7.02 18.94 0.50
N LYS A 163 -6.50 18.97 -0.73
CA LYS A 163 -6.80 20.03 -1.70
C LYS A 163 -8.30 20.12 -1.98
N LYS A 164 -8.98 18.99 -2.20
CA LYS A 164 -10.44 18.94 -2.41
C LYS A 164 -11.22 19.49 -1.21
N ILE A 165 -10.83 19.13 0.01
CA ILE A 165 -11.48 19.64 1.24
C ILE A 165 -11.35 21.17 1.34
N VAL A 166 -10.18 21.73 1.01
CA VAL A 166 -9.98 23.19 1.01
C VAL A 166 -10.85 23.86 -0.06
N GLU A 167 -10.87 23.31 -1.28
CA GLU A 167 -11.66 23.85 -2.39
C GLU A 167 -13.18 23.82 -2.11
N GLU A 168 -13.69 22.73 -1.54
CA GLU A 168 -15.11 22.59 -1.13
C GLU A 168 -15.46 23.66 -0.09
N LYS A 169 -14.63 23.83 0.94
CA LYS A 169 -14.83 24.85 1.97
C LYS A 169 -14.81 26.28 1.41
N THR A 170 -13.91 26.57 0.47
CA THR A 170 -13.87 27.90 -0.17
C THR A 170 -15.14 28.19 -0.95
N ARG A 171 -15.73 27.19 -1.61
CA ARG A 171 -17.01 27.35 -2.33
C ARG A 171 -18.17 27.62 -1.39
N GLU A 172 -18.25 26.93 -0.25
CA GLU A 172 -19.30 27.15 0.76
C GLU A 172 -19.29 28.56 1.35
N ILE A 173 -18.12 29.21 1.45
CA ILE A 173 -18.01 30.60 1.95
C ILE A 173 -18.46 31.63 0.91
N LEU A 174 -18.43 31.29 -0.38
CA LEU A 174 -18.72 32.19 -1.49
C LEU A 174 -20.20 32.14 -1.95
N ILE A 175 -21.00 31.22 -1.39
CA ILE A 175 -22.44 31.08 -1.64
C ILE A 175 -23.20 31.66 -0.46
#